data_AF-W6P4Y9-F1
#
_entry.id   AF-W6P4Y9-F1
#
_cell.length_a   1.000
_cell.length_b   1.000
_cell.length_c   1.000
_cell.angle_alpha   90.00
_cell.angle_beta   90.00
_cell.angle_gamma   90.00
#
_symmetry.space_group_name_H-M   'P 1'
#
loop_
_entity.id
_entity.type
_entity.pdbx_description
1 polymer ?
#
loop_
_entity_poly.entity_id
_entity_poly.type
_entity_poly.pdbx_seq_one_letter_code
_entity_poly.pdbx_strand_id
1 'polypeptide(L)' 'MEVMWTFNSDNTATQRVILKFNNVTSRDTSTNFTYEYKGSTITLKNDKVTLDYEISISGNNMKLGNEKDGYFNLTKK' A
#
# COMPACT_ATOMS: atom_id res chain seq x y z
N MET A 1 -10.46 -4.36 -9.51
CA MET A 1 -9.01 -4.32 -9.18
C MET A 1 -8.90 -4.28 -7.68
N GLU A 2 -8.13 -5.18 -7.10
CA GLU A 2 -7.86 -5.19 -5.66
C GLU A 2 -6.39 -4.83 -5.47
N VAL A 3 -6.12 -3.86 -4.59
CA VAL A 3 -4.77 -3.44 -4.21
C VAL A 3 -4.66 -3.62 -2.71
N MET A 4 -3.65 -4.38 -2.29
CA MET A 4 -3.36 -4.63 -0.88
C MET A 4 -1.96 -4.17 -0.55
N TRP A 5 -1.83 -3.45 0.56
CA TRP A 5 -0.55 -3.05 1.12
C TRP A 5 -0.30 -3.80 2.42
N THR A 6 0.91 -4.34 2.56
CA THR A 6 1.42 -4.89 3.81
C THR A 6 2.62 -4.04 4.23
N PHE A 7 2.58 -3.48 5.43
CA PHE A 7 3.67 -2.71 6.02
C PHE A 7 4.28 -3.49 7.18
N ASN A 8 5.59 -3.73 7.12
CA ASN A 8 6.34 -4.47 8.12
C ASN A 8 7.08 -3.52 9.06
N SER A 9 7.33 -3.93 10.31
CA SER A 9 8.01 -3.11 11.30
C SER A 9 9.50 -2.81 10.99
N ASP A 10 10.08 -3.49 10.00
CA ASP A 10 11.47 -3.32 9.54
C ASP A 10 11.60 -2.30 8.40
N ASN A 11 10.62 -1.41 8.23
CA ASN A 11 10.57 -0.40 7.17
C ASN A 11 10.45 -0.97 5.75
N THR A 12 10.02 -2.22 5.59
CA THR A 12 9.66 -2.80 4.29
C THR A 12 8.15 -2.83 4.07
N ALA A 13 7.74 -2.74 2.81
CA ALA A 13 6.34 -2.87 2.42
C ALA A 13 6.19 -3.69 1.13
N THR A 14 5.07 -4.37 0.99
CA THR A 14 4.71 -5.09 -0.23
C THR A 14 3.36 -4.60 -0.74
N GLN A 15 3.31 -4.25 -2.01
CA GLN A 15 2.06 -4.01 -2.74
C GLN A 15 1.69 -5.26 -3.52
N ARG A 16 0.49 -5.79 -3.32
CA ARG A 16 -0.10 -6.83 -4.16
C ARG A 16 -1.24 -6.25 -4.98
N VAL A 17 -1.20 -6.45 -6.30
CA VAL A 17 -2.25 -6.02 -7.23
C VAL A 17 -2.89 -7.26 -7.84
N ILE A 18 -4.20 -7.40 -7.66
CA ILE A 18 -5.00 -8.48 -8.22
C ILE A 18 -6.02 -7.89 -9.20
N LEU A 19 -5.95 -8.35 -10.46
CA LEU A 19 -6.90 -8.02 -11.52
C LEU A 19 -7.72 -9.26 -11.86
N LYS A 20 -9.04 -9.12 -11.77
CA LYS A 20 -10.02 -10.16 -12.11
C LYS A 20 -10.89 -9.68 -13.26
N PHE A 21 -11.15 -10.55 -14.24
CA PHE A 21 -12.14 -10.36 -15.30
C PHE A 21 -13.12 -11.53 -15.24
N ASN A 22 -14.43 -11.25 -15.12
CA ASN A 22 -15.47 -12.28 -15.00
C ASN A 22 -15.14 -13.35 -13.95
N ASN A 23 -14.72 -12.93 -12.76
CA ASN A 23 -14.26 -13.77 -11.64
C ASN A 23 -12.99 -14.62 -11.90
N VAL A 24 -12.33 -14.49 -13.05
CA VAL A 24 -11.05 -15.14 -13.34
C VAL A 24 -9.90 -14.19 -13.02
N THR A 25 -8.96 -14.61 -12.18
CA THR A 25 -7.72 -13.85 -11.90
C THR A 25 -6.84 -13.83 -13.14
N SER A 26 -6.68 -12.65 -13.75
CA SER A 26 -5.82 -12.42 -14.91
C SER A 26 -4.44 -11.94 -14.52
N ARG A 27 -4.31 -11.21 -13.41
CA ARG A 27 -3.03 -10.76 -12.87
C ARG A 27 -3.04 -10.85 -11.36
N ASP A 28 -1.94 -11.33 -10.82
CA ASP A 28 -1.64 -11.33 -9.39
C ASP A 28 -0.14 -11.10 -9.25
N THR A 29 0.24 -9.87 -8.92
CA THR A 29 1.64 -9.45 -8.87
C THR A 29 1.93 -8.72 -7.58
N SER A 30 3.09 -9.03 -7.00
CA SER A 30 3.61 -8.38 -5.80
C SER A 30 4.86 -7.57 -6.12
N THR A 31 4.94 -6.36 -5.57
CA THR A 31 6.10 -5.48 -5.68
C THR A 31 6.57 -5.06 -4.30
N ASN A 32 7.87 -5.15 -4.05
CA ASN A 32 8.48 -4.75 -2.79
C ASN A 32 8.89 -3.28 -2.81
N PHE A 33 8.82 -2.67 -1.64
CA PHE A 33 9.18 -1.29 -1.35
C PHE A 33 9.88 -1.22 0.01
N THR A 34 10.70 -0.20 0.20
CA THR A 34 10.99 0.34 1.54
C THR A 34 10.10 1.55 1.79
N TYR A 35 9.91 1.91 3.06
CA TYR A 35 9.13 3.09 3.41
C TYR A 35 9.72 3.93 4.55
N GLU A 36 9.49 5.23 4.46
CA GLU A 36 9.78 6.21 5.52
C GLU A 36 8.47 6.87 5.96
N TYR A 37 8.14 6.77 7.25
CA TYR A 37 6.94 7.36 7.84
C TYR A 37 7.27 8.60 8.67
N LYS A 38 6.59 9.72 8.40
CA LYS A 38 6.83 11.02 9.05
C LYS A 38 5.62 11.56 9.80
N GLY A 39 4.70 10.69 10.23
CA GLY A 39 3.51 11.08 11.00
C GLY A 39 2.29 11.34 10.11
N SER A 40 2.34 12.37 9.26
CA SER A 40 1.25 12.70 8.33
C SER A 40 1.53 12.30 6.89
N THR A 41 2.74 11.86 6.59
CA THR A 41 3.16 11.43 5.24
C THR A 41 3.94 10.13 5.29
N ILE A 42 3.93 9.42 4.17
CA ILE A 42 4.75 8.23 3.93
C ILE A 42 5.39 8.32 2.55
N THR A 43 6.68 8.01 2.48
CA THR A 43 7.43 7.86 1.22
C THR A 43 7.68 6.38 0.99
N LEU A 44 7.30 5.87 -0.17
CA LEU A 44 7.49 4.48 -0.61
C LEU A 44 8.50 4.44 -1.76
N LYS A 45 9.50 3.59 -1.66
CA LYS A 45 10.59 3.53 -2.65
C LYS A 45 10.95 2.11 -3.06
N ASN A 46 11.24 1.93 -4.33
CA ASN A 46 11.98 0.78 -4.84
C ASN A 46 12.95 1.24 -5.95
N ASP A 47 13.59 0.29 -6.64
CA ASP A 47 14.60 0.59 -7.67
C ASP A 47 14.06 1.38 -8.87
N LYS A 48 12.73 1.40 -9.07
CA LYS A 48 12.07 1.98 -10.25
C LYS A 48 11.28 3.25 -9.95
N VAL A 49 10.73 3.36 -8.75
CA VAL A 49 9.77 4.42 -8.42
C VAL A 49 9.91 4.88 -6.98
N THR A 50 9.67 6.17 -6.77
CA THR A 50 9.47 6.81 -5.46
C THR A 50 8.07 7.43 -5.47
N LEU A 51 7.29 7.16 -4.42
CA LEU A 51 5.91 7.60 -4.27
C LEU A 51 5.75 8.29 -2.91
N ASP A 52 5.16 9.48 -2.90
CA ASP A 52 4.87 10.24 -1.69
C ASP A 52 3.36 10.36 -1.49
N TYR A 53 2.89 10.04 -0.29
CA TYR A 53 1.48 10.10 0.07
C TYR A 53 1.28 10.82 1.40
N GLU A 54 0.23 11.62 1.50
CA GLU A 54 -0.36 11.94 2.80
C GLU A 54 -1.08 10.72 3.34
N ILE A 55 -1.04 10.56 4.66
CA ILE A 55 -1.72 9.47 5.34
C ILE A 55 -2.49 9.94 6.56
N SER A 56 -3.54 9.19 6.88
CA SER A 56 -4.22 9.27 8.17
C SER A 56 -4.44 7.87 8.72
N ILE A 57 -4.18 7.71 10.02
CA ILE A 57 -4.32 6.43 10.72
C ILE A 57 -5.46 6.56 11.73
N SER A 58 -6.44 5.67 11.64
CA SER A 58 -7.55 5.58 12.60
C SER A 58 -7.71 4.13 13.04
N GLY A 59 -7.25 3.83 14.26
CA GLY A 59 -7.18 2.46 14.75
C GLY A 59 -6.26 1.59 13.89
N ASN A 60 -6.79 0.50 13.34
CA ASN A 60 -6.05 -0.43 12.47
C ASN A 60 -6.15 -0.09 10.97
N ASN A 61 -6.71 1.07 10.62
CA ASN A 61 -6.91 1.48 9.24
C ASN A 61 -5.98 2.64 8.89
N MET A 62 -5.30 2.54 7.74
CA MET A 62 -4.54 3.64 7.15
C MET A 62 -5.20 4.06 5.85
N LYS A 63 -5.43 5.36 5.71
CA LYS A 63 -5.72 5.97 4.43
C LYS A 63 -4.40 6.41 3.80
N LEU A 64 -4.13 6.02 2.55
CA LEU A 64 -3.05 6.55 1.72
C LEU A 64 -3.64 7.42 0.60
N GLY A 65 -3.27 8.70 0.56
CA GLY A 65 -3.60 9.62 -0.53
C GLY A 65 -4.66 10.68 -0.20
N ASN A 66 -4.74 11.68 -1.08
CA ASN A 66 -5.49 12.92 -0.85
C ASN A 66 -6.97 12.84 -1.29
N GLU A 67 -7.39 11.79 -1.99
CA GLU A 67 -8.77 11.63 -2.49
C GLU A 67 -9.43 10.30 -2.07
N LYS A 68 -10.76 10.23 -2.23
CA LYS A 68 -11.72 9.31 -1.57
C LYS A 68 -11.47 7.80 -1.75
N ASP A 69 -10.56 7.37 -2.62
CA ASP A 69 -10.38 5.95 -3.01
C ASP A 69 -9.21 5.21 -2.31
N GLY A 70 -8.57 5.83 -1.31
CA GLY A 70 -7.29 5.38 -0.74
C GLY A 70 -7.32 4.62 0.60
N TYR A 71 -8.37 3.86 0.93
CA TYR A 71 -8.40 3.12 2.21
C TYR A 71 -7.75 1.73 2.09
N PHE A 72 -6.74 1.44 2.92
CA PHE A 72 -6.11 0.11 3.01
C PHE A 72 -6.10 -0.40 4.45
N ASN A 73 -6.44 -1.67 4.64
CA ASN A 73 -6.34 -2.33 5.94
C ASN A 73 -4.87 -2.58 6.27
N LEU A 74 -4.38 -2.05 7.39
CA LEU A 74 -3.08 -2.42 7.94
C LEU A 74 -3.20 -3.77 8.63
N THR A 75 -3.07 -4.86 7.89
CA THR A 75 -2.86 -6.16 8.55
C THR A 75 -1.43 -6.21 9.08
N LYS A 76 -1.26 -5.93 10.39
CA LYS A 76 -0.07 -6.38 11.14
C LYS A 76 -0.06 -7.91 11.10
N LYS A 77 1.04 -8.51 10.64
CA LYS A 77 1.39 -9.90 10.95
C LYS A 77 2.45 -9.91 12.02
#